data_AF-A0A6I5HIP2-F1
#
_entry.id   AF-A0A6I5HIP2-F1
#
_cell.length_a   1.000
_cell.length_b   1.000
_cell.length_c   1.000
_cell.angle_alpha   90.00
_cell.angle_beta   90.00
_cell.angle_gamma   90.00
#
_symmetry.space_group_name_H-M   'P 1'
#
loop_
_entity.id
_entity.type
_entity.pdbx_description
1 polymer ?
#
loop_
_entity_poly.entity_id
_entity_poly.type
_entity_poly.pdbx_seq_one_letter_code
_entity_poly.pdbx_strand_id
1 'polypeptide(L)'
;PGAVRPPDLRGAEALRFLWEWYLLPLADAMAPGVAEAVTAVRPDVVVADQQAFAGALVAERHRLPWATSATTSAEFSGAYDGLPKVADWLRQRLAELRARIGDPAGTADPRFSPHLLLAFSTPELIGPQAPLAAHIHYVGPSLAGRPAGPRFPWDRLDHGRAKVLVTLGTANADAGGRFLATCLAALRDRADRIQAVIADPGGALPVAADDKDVLVLPSVPQLPLLERMDAVLCHAGHNTVCEALWHGVPLVVAPIRDDQPVVAGQVVDSGAGLRVRFGRVTAARLGEALDTVLHDPVHRAAAARIRTAFRAAGGARAAADHLRRLAAESR
;
A
#
# COMPACT_ATOMS: atom_id res chain seq x y z
N PRO A 1 -4.17 -20.64 -17.05
CA PRO A 1 -3.42 -21.24 -15.92
C PRO A 1 -2.49 -20.19 -15.31
N GLY A 2 -2.88 -19.59 -14.18
CA GLY A 2 -2.11 -18.52 -13.53
C GLY A 2 -0.80 -19.07 -12.97
N ALA A 3 0.33 -18.48 -13.35
CA ALA A 3 1.62 -18.86 -12.80
C ALA A 3 1.69 -18.49 -11.32
N VAL A 4 1.81 -19.50 -10.47
CA VAL A 4 2.05 -19.31 -9.04
C VAL A 4 3.48 -18.79 -8.89
N ARG A 5 3.62 -17.64 -8.23
CA ARG A 5 4.94 -17.04 -7.96
C ARG A 5 5.79 -17.98 -7.09
N PRO A 6 7.03 -18.31 -7.50
CA PRO A 6 7.97 -19.02 -6.63
C PRO A 6 8.27 -18.26 -5.31
N PRO A 7 8.27 -18.93 -4.14
CA PRO A 7 8.36 -18.29 -2.82
C PRO A 7 9.73 -17.64 -2.53
N ASP A 8 10.77 -18.07 -3.22
CA ASP A 8 12.17 -17.68 -3.10
C ASP A 8 12.58 -16.55 -4.05
N LEU A 9 11.72 -16.13 -4.99
CA LEU A 9 12.02 -15.00 -5.88
C LEU A 9 12.25 -13.72 -5.08
N ARG A 10 13.39 -13.07 -5.35
CA ARG A 10 13.83 -11.80 -4.72
C ARG A 10 14.41 -10.84 -5.78
N GLY A 11 14.50 -9.56 -5.41
CA GLY A 11 15.20 -8.55 -6.20
C GLY A 11 14.69 -8.43 -7.64
N ALA A 12 15.62 -8.29 -8.59
CA ALA A 12 15.33 -8.09 -10.00
C ALA A 12 14.51 -9.23 -10.65
N GLU A 13 14.67 -10.47 -10.18
CA GLU A 13 13.91 -11.61 -10.72
C GLU A 13 12.43 -11.56 -10.31
N ALA A 14 12.15 -11.20 -9.05
CA ALA A 14 10.77 -11.02 -8.59
C ALA A 14 10.06 -9.88 -9.35
N LEU A 15 10.81 -8.81 -9.63
CA LEU A 15 10.33 -7.67 -10.40
C LEU A 15 10.03 -8.06 -11.85
N ARG A 16 10.95 -8.75 -12.53
CA ARG A 16 10.70 -9.26 -13.89
C ARG A 16 9.51 -10.21 -13.93
N PHE A 17 9.39 -11.09 -12.94
CA PHE A 17 8.25 -12.00 -12.83
C PHE A 17 6.92 -11.24 -12.73
N LEU A 18 6.83 -10.22 -11.86
CA LEU A 18 5.63 -9.37 -11.75
C LEU A 18 5.26 -8.74 -13.10
N TRP A 19 6.26 -8.22 -13.82
CA TRP A 19 6.04 -7.59 -15.11
C TRP A 19 5.63 -8.58 -16.21
N GLU A 20 6.40 -9.65 -16.40
CA GLU A 20 6.20 -10.63 -17.47
C GLU A 20 4.92 -11.45 -17.29
N TRP A 21 4.56 -11.79 -16.05
CA TRP A 21 3.45 -12.71 -15.77
C TRP A 21 2.16 -12.02 -15.34
N TYR A 22 2.22 -10.76 -14.91
CA TYR A 22 1.04 -10.04 -14.43
C TYR A 22 0.83 -8.72 -15.18
N LEU A 23 1.74 -7.76 -15.06
CA LEU A 23 1.46 -6.40 -15.54
C LEU A 23 1.33 -6.30 -17.07
N LEU A 24 2.25 -6.91 -17.82
CA LEU A 24 2.17 -6.89 -19.29
C LEU A 24 0.98 -7.71 -19.82
N PRO A 25 0.75 -8.97 -19.36
CA PRO A 25 -0.43 -9.73 -19.80
C PRO A 25 -1.76 -9.08 -19.39
N LEU A 26 -1.82 -8.46 -18.21
CA LEU A 26 -3.00 -7.70 -17.77
C LEU A 26 -3.29 -6.55 -18.72
N ALA A 27 -2.25 -5.80 -19.15
CA ALA A 27 -2.43 -4.70 -20.08
C ALA A 27 -2.95 -5.17 -21.45
N ASP A 28 -2.36 -6.24 -22.01
CA ASP A 28 -2.84 -6.84 -23.27
C ASP A 28 -4.29 -7.34 -23.13
N ALA A 29 -4.64 -7.97 -22.00
CA ALA A 29 -5.99 -8.48 -21.75
C ALA A 29 -7.05 -7.38 -21.55
N MET A 30 -6.69 -6.26 -20.89
CA MET A 30 -7.59 -5.15 -20.63
C MET A 30 -7.85 -4.28 -21.87
N ALA A 31 -6.85 -4.13 -22.75
CA ALA A 31 -6.87 -3.14 -23.82
C ALA A 31 -8.13 -3.15 -24.72
N PRO A 32 -8.64 -4.30 -25.20
CA PRO A 32 -9.84 -4.32 -26.03
C PRO A 32 -11.07 -3.74 -25.32
N GLY A 33 -11.31 -4.14 -24.07
CA GLY A 33 -12.45 -3.65 -23.29
C GLY A 33 -12.32 -2.18 -22.89
N VAL A 34 -11.09 -1.72 -22.63
CA VAL A 34 -10.82 -0.29 -22.39
C VAL A 34 -11.07 0.54 -23.65
N ALA A 35 -10.63 0.07 -24.83
CA ALA A 35 -10.86 0.76 -26.10
C ALA A 35 -12.34 0.83 -26.49
N GLU A 36 -13.08 -0.25 -26.25
CA GLU A 36 -14.54 -0.28 -26.39
C GLU A 36 -15.20 0.76 -25.46
N ALA A 37 -14.82 0.78 -24.18
CA ALA A 37 -15.34 1.74 -23.21
C ALA A 37 -15.03 3.19 -23.60
N VAL A 38 -13.80 3.50 -24.03
CA VAL A 38 -13.42 4.84 -24.51
C VAL A 38 -14.24 5.25 -25.72
N THR A 39 -14.49 4.34 -26.66
CA THR A 39 -15.29 4.63 -27.87
C THR A 39 -16.77 4.84 -27.54
N ALA A 40 -17.32 4.02 -26.63
CA ALA A 40 -18.73 4.07 -26.24
C ALA A 40 -19.04 5.30 -25.36
N VAL A 41 -18.19 5.58 -24.37
CA VAL A 41 -18.41 6.67 -23.40
C VAL A 41 -17.95 8.02 -23.94
N ARG A 42 -16.90 8.04 -24.78
CA ARG A 42 -16.21 9.25 -25.26
C ARG A 42 -15.80 10.18 -24.10
N PRO A 43 -14.99 9.70 -23.15
CA PRO A 43 -14.65 10.47 -21.96
C PRO A 43 -13.75 11.67 -22.29
N ASP A 44 -13.87 12.75 -21.50
CA ASP A 44 -12.93 13.88 -21.55
C ASP A 44 -11.53 13.48 -21.02
N VAL A 45 -11.47 12.55 -20.05
CA VAL A 45 -10.25 12.08 -19.37
C VAL A 45 -10.37 10.61 -19.03
N VAL A 46 -9.28 9.85 -19.16
CA VAL A 46 -9.18 8.48 -18.65
C VAL A 46 -8.44 8.46 -17.31
N VAL A 47 -8.98 7.80 -16.28
CA VAL A 47 -8.25 7.55 -15.03
C VAL A 47 -7.69 6.13 -15.07
N ALA A 48 -6.37 5.98 -14.98
CA ALA A 48 -5.69 4.70 -15.04
C ALA A 48 -4.88 4.46 -13.77
N ASP A 49 -5.00 3.26 -13.16
CA ASP A 49 -4.08 2.86 -12.09
C ASP A 49 -2.67 2.64 -12.67
N GLN A 50 -1.65 2.99 -11.90
CA GLN A 50 -0.25 2.89 -12.33
C GLN A 50 0.20 1.47 -12.73
N GLN A 51 -0.48 0.43 -12.25
CA GLN A 51 -0.24 -0.97 -12.61
C GLN A 51 -1.24 -1.51 -13.67
N ALA A 52 -2.32 -0.78 -13.93
CA ALA A 52 -3.30 -1.08 -14.98
C ALA A 52 -3.16 -0.12 -16.18
N PHE A 53 -1.92 0.04 -16.66
CA PHE A 53 -1.52 1.05 -17.63
C PHE A 53 -2.04 0.84 -19.07
N ALA A 54 -2.86 -0.19 -19.34
CA ALA A 54 -3.66 -0.26 -20.56
C ALA A 54 -4.57 0.97 -20.71
N GLY A 55 -5.12 1.49 -19.60
CA GLY A 55 -5.91 2.73 -19.60
C GLY A 55 -5.15 3.91 -20.21
N ALA A 56 -3.90 4.10 -19.79
CA ALA A 56 -3.04 5.15 -20.29
C ALA A 56 -2.69 4.95 -21.78
N LEU A 57 -2.31 3.73 -22.17
CA LEU A 57 -1.96 3.43 -23.56
C LEU A 57 -3.16 3.62 -24.50
N VAL A 58 -4.35 3.13 -24.13
CA VAL A 58 -5.55 3.36 -24.94
C VAL A 58 -5.90 4.86 -25.01
N ALA A 59 -5.81 5.59 -23.89
CA ALA A 59 -6.03 7.04 -23.90
C ALA A 59 -5.08 7.75 -24.88
N GLU A 60 -3.79 7.40 -24.85
CA GLU A 60 -2.75 7.91 -25.75
C GLU A 60 -3.13 7.68 -27.22
N ARG A 61 -3.52 6.45 -27.59
CA ARG A 61 -3.97 6.11 -28.95
C ARG A 61 -5.18 6.93 -29.41
N HIS A 62 -6.11 7.22 -28.50
CA HIS A 62 -7.29 8.03 -28.77
C HIS A 62 -7.05 9.54 -28.62
N ARG A 63 -5.80 9.96 -28.34
CA ARG A 63 -5.39 11.35 -28.09
C ARG A 63 -6.18 12.01 -26.95
N LEU A 64 -6.49 11.21 -25.93
CA LEU A 64 -7.14 11.66 -24.70
C LEU A 64 -6.09 11.85 -23.61
N PRO A 65 -6.22 12.89 -22.77
CA PRO A 65 -5.43 12.98 -21.56
C PRO A 65 -5.84 11.89 -20.58
N TRP A 66 -4.87 11.39 -19.82
CA TRP A 66 -5.12 10.47 -18.73
C TRP A 66 -4.59 10.99 -17.40
N ALA A 67 -5.21 10.57 -16.31
CA ALA A 67 -4.71 10.75 -14.97
C ALA A 67 -4.21 9.42 -14.41
N THR A 68 -3.00 9.39 -13.85
CA THR A 68 -2.51 8.23 -13.10
C THR A 68 -3.06 8.26 -11.69
N SER A 69 -3.69 7.17 -11.27
CA SER A 69 -3.99 6.83 -9.88
C SER A 69 -2.85 5.99 -9.32
N ALA A 70 -2.00 6.57 -8.47
CA ALA A 70 -0.84 5.89 -7.91
C ALA A 70 -1.10 5.36 -6.51
N THR A 71 -1.45 4.08 -6.44
CA THR A 71 -1.91 3.36 -5.24
C THR A 71 -0.78 2.84 -4.34
N THR A 72 0.47 2.94 -4.79
CA THR A 72 1.68 2.66 -3.99
C THR A 72 2.75 3.70 -4.28
N SER A 73 3.54 4.05 -3.27
CA SER A 73 4.65 5.00 -3.39
C SER A 73 5.94 4.38 -3.91
N ALA A 74 6.01 3.05 -4.03
CA ALA A 74 7.28 2.36 -4.25
C ALA A 74 7.92 2.68 -5.60
N GLU A 75 7.13 2.86 -6.66
CA GLU A 75 7.69 3.20 -7.97
C GLU A 75 8.21 4.65 -8.06
N PHE A 76 7.91 5.50 -7.07
CA PHE A 76 8.41 6.88 -6.98
C PHE A 76 9.76 7.01 -6.28
N SER A 77 10.12 6.05 -5.43
CA SER A 77 11.33 6.14 -4.61
C SER A 77 12.52 5.42 -5.24
N GLY A 78 12.60 5.39 -6.56
CA GLY A 78 13.72 4.77 -7.25
C GLY A 78 13.77 3.25 -7.12
N ALA A 79 12.62 2.54 -7.21
CA ALA A 79 12.59 1.06 -7.13
C ALA A 79 13.53 0.35 -8.12
N TYR A 80 14.01 1.06 -9.15
CA TYR A 80 14.92 0.58 -10.18
C TYR A 80 16.31 1.23 -10.11
N ASP A 81 16.56 2.09 -9.13
CA ASP A 81 17.82 2.80 -8.98
C ASP A 81 18.95 1.79 -8.73
N GLY A 82 20.03 1.92 -9.50
CA GLY A 82 21.13 0.95 -9.50
C GLY A 82 20.88 -0.34 -10.29
N LEU A 83 19.75 -0.47 -11.01
CA LEU A 83 19.42 -1.62 -11.88
C LEU A 83 19.26 -1.23 -13.36
N PRO A 84 20.29 -0.69 -14.04
CA PRO A 84 20.17 -0.13 -15.38
C PRO A 84 19.64 -1.15 -16.42
N LYS A 85 20.08 -2.41 -16.34
CA LYS A 85 19.59 -3.48 -17.24
C LYS A 85 18.10 -3.75 -17.08
N VAL A 86 17.55 -3.61 -15.87
CA VAL A 86 16.12 -3.80 -15.61
C VAL A 86 15.33 -2.61 -16.15
N ALA A 87 15.84 -1.39 -15.94
CA ALA A 87 15.25 -0.18 -16.52
C ALA A 87 15.22 -0.22 -18.05
N ASP A 88 16.31 -0.62 -18.70
CA ASP A 88 16.41 -0.75 -20.15
C ASP A 88 15.43 -1.80 -20.69
N TRP A 89 15.41 -2.98 -20.06
CA TRP A 89 14.47 -4.05 -20.39
C TRP A 89 13.01 -3.57 -20.25
N LEU A 90 12.71 -2.84 -19.17
CA LEU A 90 11.37 -2.33 -18.92
C LEU A 90 10.94 -1.31 -19.98
N ARG A 91 11.83 -0.37 -20.33
CA ARG A 91 11.58 0.60 -21.41
C ARG A 91 11.31 -0.11 -22.73
N GLN A 92 12.08 -1.15 -23.06
CA GLN A 92 11.85 -1.94 -24.26
C GLN A 92 10.47 -2.62 -24.25
N ARG A 93 10.09 -3.26 -23.13
CA ARG A 93 8.78 -3.94 -23.03
C ARG A 93 7.61 -2.98 -23.11
N LEU A 94 7.71 -1.81 -22.49
CA LEU A 94 6.71 -0.76 -22.60
C LEU A 94 6.61 -0.21 -24.03
N ALA A 95 7.72 -0.05 -24.74
CA ALA A 95 7.71 0.38 -26.15
C ALA A 95 7.04 -0.66 -27.06
N GLU A 96 7.36 -1.95 -26.88
CA GLU A 96 6.71 -3.05 -27.62
C GLU A 96 5.20 -3.10 -27.36
N LEU A 97 4.79 -2.88 -26.11
CA LEU A 97 3.38 -2.84 -25.72
C LEU A 97 2.66 -1.61 -26.30
N ARG A 98 3.30 -0.44 -26.24
CA ARG A 98 2.81 0.81 -26.84
C ARG A 98 2.57 0.64 -28.35
N ALA A 99 3.50 0.01 -29.07
CA ALA A 99 3.32 -0.23 -30.51
C ALA A 99 2.04 -1.01 -30.83
N ARG A 100 1.63 -1.92 -29.94
CA ARG A 100 0.40 -2.72 -30.10
C ARG A 100 -0.86 -1.97 -29.66
N ILE A 101 -0.82 -1.33 -28.49
CA ILE A 101 -2.02 -0.82 -27.79
C ILE A 101 -2.13 0.71 -27.85
N GLY A 102 -1.01 1.40 -27.70
CA GLY A 102 -0.94 2.86 -27.57
C GLY A 102 -0.65 3.60 -28.87
N ASP A 103 -0.15 4.83 -28.77
CA ASP A 103 0.37 5.58 -29.92
C ASP A 103 1.85 5.26 -30.08
N PRO A 104 2.30 4.66 -31.21
CA PRO A 104 3.71 4.38 -31.44
C PRO A 104 4.63 5.63 -31.37
N ALA A 105 4.09 6.83 -31.54
CA ALA A 105 4.82 8.09 -31.40
C ALA A 105 4.89 8.61 -29.95
N GLY A 106 4.14 8.02 -29.03
CA GLY A 106 4.12 8.40 -27.62
C GLY A 106 5.46 8.15 -26.92
N THR A 107 5.85 9.07 -26.03
CA THR A 107 7.14 9.03 -25.33
C THR A 107 7.04 8.98 -23.80
N ALA A 108 5.87 9.30 -23.23
CA ALA A 108 5.66 9.25 -21.79
C ALA A 108 5.79 7.82 -21.24
N ASP A 109 6.01 7.67 -19.93
CA ASP A 109 5.85 6.37 -19.28
C ASP A 109 4.35 6.19 -19.00
N PRO A 110 3.67 5.14 -19.50
CA PRO A 110 2.23 5.00 -19.33
C PRO A 110 1.81 4.79 -17.87
N ARG A 111 2.75 4.47 -16.99
CA ARG A 111 2.51 4.42 -15.54
C ARG A 111 2.39 5.81 -14.93
N PHE A 112 3.09 6.80 -15.48
CA PHE A 112 3.21 8.14 -14.91
C PHE A 112 2.72 9.18 -15.92
N SER A 113 1.45 9.53 -15.82
CA SER A 113 0.86 10.55 -16.69
C SER A 113 1.65 11.86 -16.67
N PRO A 114 1.98 12.43 -17.83
CA PRO A 114 2.56 13.76 -17.91
C PRO A 114 1.51 14.86 -17.64
N HIS A 115 0.22 14.51 -17.61
CA HIS A 115 -0.89 15.45 -17.43
C HIS A 115 -1.32 15.57 -15.96
N LEU A 116 -1.49 14.43 -15.28
CA LEU A 116 -1.95 14.39 -13.89
C LEU A 116 -1.58 13.07 -13.22
N LEU A 117 -0.85 13.13 -12.12
CA LEU A 117 -0.56 11.99 -11.27
C LEU A 117 -1.09 12.27 -9.85
N LEU A 118 -2.02 11.43 -9.41
CA LEU A 118 -2.60 11.46 -8.07
C LEU A 118 -1.90 10.41 -7.21
N ALA A 119 -1.07 10.87 -6.27
CA ALA A 119 -0.37 10.01 -5.33
C ALA A 119 -1.15 9.91 -4.02
N PHE A 120 -1.56 8.69 -3.64
CA PHE A 120 -2.29 8.43 -2.40
C PHE A 120 -1.32 8.26 -1.21
N SER A 121 -0.51 9.30 -0.99
CA SER A 121 0.50 9.42 0.06
C SER A 121 0.87 10.91 0.22
N THR A 122 1.93 11.22 0.98
CA THR A 122 2.54 12.55 1.03
C THR A 122 4.07 12.49 1.11
N PRO A 123 4.78 13.58 0.77
CA PRO A 123 6.24 13.63 0.88
C PRO A 123 6.77 13.37 2.30
N GLU A 124 5.99 13.67 3.34
CA GLU A 124 6.36 13.43 4.74
C GLU A 124 6.52 11.94 5.08
N LEU A 125 5.83 11.06 4.34
CA LEU A 125 6.01 9.62 4.42
C LEU A 125 7.07 9.14 3.42
N ILE A 126 6.98 9.57 2.16
CA ILE A 126 7.89 9.08 1.09
C ILE A 126 9.34 9.50 1.34
N GLY A 127 9.54 10.66 1.96
CA GLY A 127 10.85 11.23 2.26
C GLY A 127 11.43 12.05 1.10
N PRO A 128 12.74 12.37 1.16
CA PRO A 128 13.42 13.26 0.20
C PRO A 128 13.36 12.79 -1.27
N GLN A 129 13.07 11.51 -1.51
CA GLN A 129 12.95 10.93 -2.85
C GLN A 129 11.57 11.19 -3.48
N ALA A 130 10.64 11.84 -2.78
CA ALA A 130 9.32 12.17 -3.32
C ALA A 130 9.48 13.06 -4.56
N PRO A 131 9.03 12.62 -5.75
CA PRO A 131 9.15 13.43 -6.96
C PRO A 131 8.32 14.70 -6.85
N LEU A 132 8.88 15.81 -7.36
CA LEU A 132 8.24 17.12 -7.42
C LEU A 132 8.13 17.53 -8.89
N ALA A 133 6.90 17.55 -9.39
CA ALA A 133 6.56 18.10 -10.69
C ALA A 133 5.16 18.71 -10.64
N ALA A 134 4.87 19.70 -11.50
CA ALA A 134 3.60 20.44 -11.45
C ALA A 134 2.36 19.55 -11.62
N HIS A 135 2.49 18.44 -12.35
CA HIS A 135 1.41 17.47 -12.60
C HIS A 135 1.28 16.40 -11.49
N ILE A 136 2.17 16.37 -10.51
CA ILE A 136 2.16 15.39 -9.40
C ILE A 136 1.46 16.02 -8.20
N HIS A 137 0.38 15.40 -7.74
CA HIS A 137 -0.39 15.85 -6.60
C HIS A 137 -0.51 14.75 -5.56
N TYR A 138 0.06 15.02 -4.39
CA TYR A 138 -0.06 14.20 -3.19
C TYR A 138 -1.38 14.53 -2.51
N VAL A 139 -2.34 13.61 -2.60
CA VAL A 139 -3.70 13.80 -2.07
C VAL A 139 -3.91 13.08 -0.74
N GLY A 140 -2.90 12.37 -0.24
CA GLY A 140 -3.04 11.52 0.94
C GLY A 140 -3.96 10.32 0.68
N PRO A 141 -4.23 9.48 1.69
CA PRO A 141 -5.07 8.30 1.51
C PRO A 141 -6.54 8.66 1.30
N SER A 142 -7.21 7.93 0.41
CA SER A 142 -8.66 8.04 0.17
C SER A 142 -9.40 6.98 0.98
N LEU A 143 -9.91 7.36 2.15
CA LEU A 143 -10.51 6.43 3.13
C LEU A 143 -12.05 6.48 3.19
N ALA A 144 -12.68 7.38 2.45
CA ALA A 144 -14.13 7.60 2.49
C ALA A 144 -14.90 6.47 1.78
N GLY A 145 -16.13 6.20 2.25
CA GLY A 145 -17.09 5.34 1.54
C GLY A 145 -16.83 3.84 1.62
N ARG A 146 -15.94 3.37 2.52
CA ARG A 146 -15.72 1.93 2.71
C ARG A 146 -16.98 1.29 3.32
N PRO A 147 -17.45 0.13 2.81
CA PRO A 147 -18.57 -0.60 3.42
C PRO A 147 -18.30 -0.85 4.90
N ALA A 148 -19.37 -0.92 5.70
CA ALA A 148 -19.27 -1.30 7.10
C ALA A 148 -18.46 -2.61 7.21
N GLY A 149 -17.40 -2.57 8.02
CA GLY A 149 -16.53 -3.73 8.24
C GLY A 149 -17.27 -4.88 8.93
N PRO A 150 -16.59 -6.02 9.12
CA PRO A 150 -17.19 -7.14 9.85
C PRO A 150 -17.58 -6.70 11.28
N ARG A 151 -18.56 -7.40 11.86
CA ARG A 151 -18.93 -7.20 13.27
C ARG A 151 -17.70 -7.42 14.16
N PHE A 152 -17.58 -6.61 15.20
CA PHE A 152 -16.46 -6.65 16.14
C PHE A 152 -16.96 -6.46 17.58
N PRO A 153 -16.47 -7.23 18.57
CA PRO A 153 -16.89 -7.13 19.96
C PRO A 153 -16.19 -5.96 20.66
N TRP A 154 -16.66 -4.73 20.42
CA TRP A 154 -16.06 -3.50 20.91
C TRP A 154 -15.96 -3.43 22.44
N ASP A 155 -16.90 -4.05 23.14
CA ASP A 155 -16.98 -4.15 24.60
C ASP A 155 -15.82 -4.93 25.23
N ARG A 156 -15.10 -5.73 24.44
CA ARG A 156 -13.93 -6.48 24.90
C ARG A 156 -12.62 -5.70 24.85
N LEU A 157 -12.62 -4.50 24.26
CA LEU A 157 -11.41 -3.67 24.24
C LEU A 157 -11.14 -3.09 25.62
N ASP A 158 -9.94 -3.35 26.13
CA ASP A 158 -9.48 -2.88 27.41
C ASP A 158 -8.92 -1.46 27.30
N HIS A 159 -9.53 -0.53 28.03
CA HIS A 159 -9.12 0.88 28.05
C HIS A 159 -7.87 1.12 28.91
N GLY A 160 -7.53 0.21 29.84
CA GLY A 160 -6.37 0.31 30.72
C GLY A 160 -5.07 -0.20 30.11
N ARG A 161 -5.13 -0.92 28.98
CA ARG A 161 -3.97 -1.48 28.28
C ARG A 161 -3.72 -0.80 26.94
N ALA A 162 -2.46 -0.79 26.51
CA ALA A 162 -2.10 -0.41 25.15
C ALA A 162 -2.72 -1.41 24.17
N LYS A 163 -3.28 -0.93 23.05
CA LYS A 163 -3.94 -1.77 22.05
C LYS A 163 -3.11 -1.92 20.79
N VAL A 164 -2.81 -3.15 20.40
CA VAL A 164 -2.00 -3.44 19.21
C VAL A 164 -2.84 -4.20 18.18
N LEU A 165 -2.90 -3.66 16.96
CA LEU A 165 -3.46 -4.39 15.82
C LEU A 165 -2.36 -5.15 15.08
N VAL A 166 -2.56 -6.45 14.85
CA VAL A 166 -1.69 -7.28 14.01
C VAL A 166 -2.42 -7.64 12.72
N THR A 167 -1.84 -7.32 11.56
CA THR A 167 -2.44 -7.62 10.24
C THR A 167 -1.40 -7.85 9.13
N LEU A 168 -1.54 -8.95 8.40
CA LEU A 168 -0.70 -9.28 7.24
C LEU A 168 -1.38 -8.96 5.90
N GLY A 169 -2.49 -8.22 5.93
CA GLY A 169 -3.29 -7.90 4.75
C GLY A 169 -4.01 -9.14 4.19
N THR A 170 -4.65 -8.96 3.03
CA THR A 170 -5.49 -9.99 2.40
C THR A 170 -4.72 -10.90 1.42
N ALA A 171 -3.49 -10.53 1.06
CA ALA A 171 -2.71 -11.19 0.00
C ALA A 171 -1.66 -12.19 0.51
N ASN A 172 -1.55 -12.40 1.83
CA ASN A 172 -0.46 -13.19 2.43
C ASN A 172 -0.93 -14.29 3.40
N ALA A 173 -2.19 -14.74 3.29
CA ALA A 173 -2.79 -15.71 4.22
C ALA A 173 -1.94 -17.00 4.38
N ASP A 174 -1.45 -17.57 3.27
CA ASP A 174 -0.72 -18.85 3.27
C ASP A 174 0.70 -18.77 3.86
N ALA A 175 1.30 -17.57 3.91
CA ALA A 175 2.66 -17.35 4.39
C ALA A 175 2.72 -16.87 5.86
N GLY A 176 1.57 -16.61 6.47
CA GLY A 176 1.46 -15.85 7.72
C GLY A 176 1.55 -16.66 9.02
N GLY A 177 1.18 -17.95 9.02
CA GLY A 177 0.91 -18.70 10.26
C GLY A 177 2.05 -18.70 11.28
N ARG A 178 3.29 -19.00 10.85
CA ARG A 178 4.47 -18.95 11.73
C ARG A 178 4.70 -17.56 12.32
N PHE A 179 4.57 -16.51 11.50
CA PHE A 179 4.77 -15.15 11.95
C PHE A 179 3.69 -14.72 12.93
N LEU A 180 2.43 -15.04 12.66
CA LEU A 180 1.32 -14.79 13.58
C LEU A 180 1.53 -15.51 14.91
N ALA A 181 2.04 -16.75 14.91
CA ALA A 181 2.39 -17.48 16.14
C ALA A 181 3.50 -16.77 16.93
N THR A 182 4.53 -16.25 16.25
CA THR A 182 5.56 -15.41 16.87
C THR A 182 4.97 -14.12 17.46
N CYS A 183 4.00 -13.49 16.78
CA CYS A 183 3.29 -12.32 17.29
C CYS A 183 2.51 -12.66 18.55
N LEU A 184 1.75 -13.75 18.52
CA LEU A 184 0.97 -14.23 19.65
C LEU A 184 1.87 -14.46 20.88
N ALA A 185 3.01 -15.15 20.71
CA ALA A 185 3.97 -15.36 21.80
C ALA A 185 4.48 -14.03 22.39
N ALA A 186 4.91 -13.09 21.53
CA ALA A 186 5.42 -11.79 21.99
C ALA A 186 4.38 -10.96 22.74
N LEU A 187 3.11 -11.06 22.34
CA LEU A 187 1.97 -10.35 22.94
C LEU A 187 1.53 -11.01 24.25
N ARG A 188 1.59 -12.35 24.35
CA ARG A 188 1.31 -13.07 25.60
C ARG A 188 2.30 -12.71 26.71
N ASP A 189 3.57 -12.56 26.37
CA ASP A 189 4.61 -12.10 27.30
C ASP A 189 4.37 -10.66 27.80
N ARG A 190 3.40 -9.94 27.24
CA ARG A 190 3.05 -8.54 27.53
C ARG A 190 1.57 -8.36 27.87
N ALA A 191 0.85 -9.44 28.16
CA ALA A 191 -0.59 -9.41 28.40
C ALA A 191 -0.99 -8.51 29.59
N ASP A 192 -0.08 -8.30 30.54
CA ASP A 192 -0.23 -7.36 31.66
C ASP A 192 -0.43 -5.90 31.23
N ARG A 193 0.06 -5.52 30.04
CA ARG A 193 0.11 -4.12 29.59
C ARG A 193 -0.36 -3.89 28.15
N ILE A 194 -0.40 -4.93 27.32
CA ILE A 194 -0.85 -4.90 25.93
C ILE A 194 -2.06 -5.83 25.76
N GLN A 195 -3.10 -5.32 25.10
CA GLN A 195 -4.15 -6.13 24.51
C GLN A 195 -3.99 -6.15 22.99
N ALA A 196 -4.14 -7.32 22.37
CA ALA A 196 -3.96 -7.48 20.94
C ALA A 196 -5.26 -7.78 20.20
N VAL A 197 -5.38 -7.23 18.99
CA VAL A 197 -6.36 -7.66 17.99
C VAL A 197 -5.58 -8.21 16.80
N ILE A 198 -5.80 -9.48 16.45
CA ILE A 198 -5.08 -10.16 15.36
C ILE A 198 -6.08 -10.54 14.26
N ALA A 199 -5.82 -10.06 13.05
CA ALA A 199 -6.50 -10.54 11.85
C ALA A 199 -5.82 -11.84 11.35
N ASP A 200 -6.51 -12.96 11.46
CA ASP A 200 -6.05 -14.31 11.09
C ASP A 200 -7.05 -15.00 10.15
N PRO A 201 -7.10 -14.60 8.86
CA PRO A 201 -8.05 -15.14 7.89
C PRO A 201 -7.88 -16.66 7.65
N GLY A 202 -6.69 -17.20 7.91
CA GLY A 202 -6.38 -18.62 7.74
C GLY A 202 -6.71 -19.47 8.97
N GLY A 203 -7.07 -18.86 10.10
CA GLY A 203 -7.34 -19.58 11.35
C GLY A 203 -6.12 -20.37 11.86
N ALA A 204 -4.92 -19.85 11.65
CA ALA A 204 -3.67 -20.52 12.04
C ALA A 204 -3.42 -20.51 13.55
N LEU A 205 -4.05 -19.59 14.29
CA LEU A 205 -3.81 -19.39 15.72
C LEU A 205 -4.81 -20.17 16.59
N PRO A 206 -4.33 -21.01 17.53
CA PRO A 206 -5.19 -21.75 18.46
C PRO A 206 -5.57 -20.89 19.67
N VAL A 207 -6.27 -19.77 19.46
CA VAL A 207 -6.72 -18.87 20.53
C VAL A 207 -8.21 -19.06 20.80
N ALA A 208 -8.57 -19.22 22.08
CA ALA A 208 -9.97 -19.38 22.48
C ALA A 208 -10.79 -18.11 22.20
N ALA A 209 -12.06 -18.28 21.84
CA ALA A 209 -12.92 -17.16 21.45
C ALA A 209 -13.15 -16.16 22.60
N ASP A 210 -13.07 -16.59 23.86
CA ASP A 210 -13.30 -15.81 25.09
C ASP A 210 -12.01 -15.23 25.71
N ASP A 211 -10.88 -15.33 25.01
CA ASP A 211 -9.60 -14.83 25.51
C ASP A 211 -9.64 -13.30 25.77
N LYS A 212 -9.12 -12.89 26.93
CA LYS A 212 -9.19 -11.49 27.40
C LYS A 212 -8.01 -10.63 26.94
N ASP A 213 -6.91 -11.26 26.54
CA ASP A 213 -5.66 -10.58 26.20
C ASP A 213 -5.48 -10.45 24.70
N VAL A 214 -5.98 -11.42 23.94
CA VAL A 214 -5.81 -11.49 22.49
C VAL A 214 -7.13 -11.82 21.81
N LEU A 215 -7.63 -10.89 21.00
CA LEU A 215 -8.79 -11.11 20.15
C LEU A 215 -8.30 -11.55 18.76
N VAL A 216 -8.55 -12.81 18.39
CA VAL A 216 -8.24 -13.32 17.05
C VAL A 216 -9.52 -13.43 16.23
N LEU A 217 -9.55 -12.79 15.06
CA LEU A 217 -10.69 -12.80 14.15
C LEU A 217 -10.23 -13.03 12.71
N PRO A 218 -11.03 -13.69 11.86
CA PRO A 218 -10.68 -13.88 10.44
C PRO A 218 -10.61 -12.56 9.67
N SER A 219 -11.37 -11.56 10.10
CA SER A 219 -11.37 -10.21 9.54
C SER A 219 -11.79 -9.20 10.61
N VAL A 220 -11.34 -7.96 10.48
CA VAL A 220 -11.57 -6.90 11.46
C VAL A 220 -12.00 -5.59 10.78
N PRO A 221 -12.79 -4.73 11.43
CA PRO A 221 -13.10 -3.40 10.93
C PRO A 221 -11.88 -2.48 11.14
N GLN A 222 -10.87 -2.63 10.29
CA GLN A 222 -9.54 -2.01 10.46
C GLN A 222 -9.61 -0.49 10.68
N LEU A 223 -10.32 0.26 9.84
CA LEU A 223 -10.43 1.72 9.98
C LEU A 223 -11.00 2.15 11.34
N PRO A 224 -12.20 1.68 11.76
CA PRO A 224 -12.69 1.94 13.12
C PRO A 224 -11.77 1.45 14.25
N LEU A 225 -11.05 0.34 14.05
CA LEU A 225 -10.10 -0.13 15.06
C LEU A 225 -8.93 0.84 15.22
N LEU A 226 -8.36 1.34 14.12
CA LEU A 226 -7.20 2.23 14.14
C LEU A 226 -7.44 3.53 14.93
N GLU A 227 -8.68 3.97 15.10
CA GLU A 227 -9.04 5.07 16.01
C GLU A 227 -8.76 4.78 17.48
N ARG A 228 -8.62 3.51 17.84
CA ARG A 228 -8.51 2.98 19.20
C ARG A 228 -7.22 2.22 19.45
N MET A 229 -6.34 2.10 18.44
CA MET A 229 -5.07 1.39 18.55
C MET A 229 -3.93 2.34 18.93
N ASP A 230 -2.97 1.81 19.68
CA ASP A 230 -1.75 2.51 20.10
C ASP A 230 -0.54 2.18 19.22
N ALA A 231 -0.55 1.01 18.56
CA ALA A 231 0.43 0.63 17.55
C ALA A 231 -0.16 -0.39 16.55
N VAL A 232 0.46 -0.49 15.37
CA VAL A 232 0.14 -1.51 14.35
C VAL A 232 1.36 -2.35 14.02
N LEU A 233 1.23 -3.67 14.11
CA LEU A 233 2.18 -4.62 13.57
C LEU A 233 1.67 -5.13 12.22
N CYS A 234 2.38 -4.83 11.13
CA CYS A 234 1.92 -5.23 9.80
C CYS A 234 3.04 -5.59 8.84
N HIS A 235 2.66 -6.15 7.70
CA HIS A 235 3.54 -6.50 6.58
C HIS A 235 4.00 -5.30 5.72
N ALA A 236 3.71 -4.06 6.13
CA ALA A 236 4.01 -2.84 5.37
C ALA A 236 3.28 -2.68 4.02
N GLY A 237 2.07 -3.22 3.87
CA GLY A 237 1.23 -2.88 2.73
C GLY A 237 0.86 -1.39 2.75
N HIS A 238 0.96 -0.71 1.59
CA HIS A 238 0.79 0.74 1.46
C HIS A 238 -0.50 1.26 2.12
N ASN A 239 -1.64 0.58 1.88
CA ASN A 239 -2.92 0.95 2.47
C ASN A 239 -2.89 0.85 4.01
N THR A 240 -2.44 -0.27 4.59
CA THR A 240 -2.38 -0.42 6.06
C THR A 240 -1.49 0.63 6.69
N VAL A 241 -0.34 0.94 6.07
CA VAL A 241 0.57 1.99 6.53
C VAL A 241 -0.10 3.35 6.49
N CYS A 242 -0.71 3.71 5.35
CA CYS A 242 -1.37 5.00 5.22
C CYS A 242 -2.57 5.14 6.16
N GLU A 243 -3.36 4.08 6.34
CA GLU A 243 -4.48 4.04 7.28
C GLU A 243 -4.00 4.22 8.73
N ALA A 244 -2.95 3.51 9.16
CA ALA A 244 -2.40 3.67 10.52
C ALA A 244 -1.90 5.11 10.77
N LEU A 245 -1.12 5.65 9.82
CA LEU A 245 -0.57 6.99 9.92
C LEU A 245 -1.63 8.09 9.78
N TRP A 246 -2.75 7.83 9.09
CA TRP A 246 -3.92 8.71 9.08
C TRP A 246 -4.56 8.89 10.46
N HIS A 247 -4.43 7.88 11.33
CA HIS A 247 -4.82 7.95 12.74
C HIS A 247 -3.66 8.40 13.65
N GLY A 248 -2.44 8.53 13.11
CA GLY A 248 -1.24 8.89 13.87
C GLY A 248 -0.74 7.75 14.74
N VAL A 249 -1.01 6.51 14.32
CA VAL A 249 -0.61 5.29 15.03
C VAL A 249 0.74 4.81 14.50
N PRO A 250 1.78 4.69 15.35
CA PRO A 250 3.10 4.20 14.93
C PRO A 250 3.08 2.71 14.59
N LEU A 251 4.09 2.27 13.83
CA LEU A 251 4.10 0.91 13.27
C LEU A 251 5.33 0.09 13.65
N VAL A 252 5.14 -1.22 13.79
CA VAL A 252 6.19 -2.21 13.57
C VAL A 252 5.92 -2.88 12.22
N VAL A 253 6.88 -2.83 11.31
CA VAL A 253 6.74 -3.32 9.93
C VAL A 253 7.60 -4.54 9.66
N ALA A 254 6.98 -5.60 9.14
CA ALA A 254 7.60 -6.88 8.81
C ALA A 254 7.40 -7.20 7.31
N PRO A 255 8.06 -6.47 6.41
CA PRO A 255 7.84 -6.61 4.97
C PRO A 255 8.19 -8.02 4.48
N ILE A 256 7.35 -8.56 3.61
CA ILE A 256 7.46 -9.91 3.04
C ILE A 256 8.02 -9.83 1.63
N ARG A 257 7.41 -9.02 0.75
CA ARG A 257 7.68 -9.01 -0.70
C ARG A 257 7.12 -7.76 -1.40
N ASP A 258 7.36 -7.66 -2.70
CA ASP A 258 6.79 -6.65 -3.61
C ASP A 258 7.19 -5.23 -3.21
N ASP A 259 6.23 -4.31 -3.08
CA ASP A 259 6.46 -2.92 -2.69
C ASP A 259 6.72 -2.73 -1.18
N GLN A 260 6.37 -3.74 -0.37
CA GLN A 260 6.44 -3.67 1.10
C GLN A 260 7.82 -3.30 1.65
N PRO A 261 8.98 -3.79 1.12
CA PRO A 261 10.28 -3.38 1.62
C PRO A 261 10.56 -1.88 1.44
N VAL A 262 10.01 -1.28 0.38
CA VAL A 262 10.16 0.14 0.08
C VAL A 262 9.28 0.96 1.02
N VAL A 263 8.01 0.59 1.18
CA VAL A 263 7.09 1.21 2.13
C VAL A 263 7.60 1.08 3.57
N ALA A 264 8.18 -0.07 3.93
CA ALA A 264 8.82 -0.26 5.23
C ALA A 264 10.03 0.66 5.44
N GLY A 265 10.80 0.93 4.38
CA GLY A 265 11.88 1.93 4.41
C GLY A 265 11.33 3.32 4.72
N GLN A 266 10.29 3.75 3.99
CA GLN A 266 9.60 5.03 4.22
C GLN A 266 9.08 5.20 5.66
N VAL A 267 8.51 4.14 6.25
CA VAL A 267 8.09 4.14 7.66
C VAL A 267 9.26 4.34 8.62
N VAL A 268 10.39 3.67 8.39
CA VAL A 268 11.58 3.80 9.25
C VAL A 268 12.25 5.16 9.06
N ASP A 269 12.46 5.60 7.82
CA ASP A 269 13.15 6.84 7.49
C ASP A 269 12.37 8.07 7.96
N SER A 270 11.04 8.00 7.96
CA SER A 270 10.18 9.05 8.52
C SER A 270 10.15 9.07 10.06
N GLY A 271 10.70 8.04 10.70
CA GLY A 271 10.70 7.84 12.14
C GLY A 271 9.38 7.29 12.70
N ALA A 272 8.37 7.01 11.87
CA ALA A 272 7.03 6.63 12.32
C ALA A 272 6.90 5.15 12.73
N GLY A 273 7.98 4.38 12.65
CA GLY A 273 7.97 2.98 13.07
C GLY A 273 9.32 2.28 13.00
N LEU A 274 9.31 0.99 13.33
CA LEU A 274 10.48 0.12 13.32
C LEU A 274 10.30 -1.07 12.38
N ARG A 275 11.38 -1.51 11.75
CA ARG A 275 11.37 -2.68 10.86
C ARG A 275 11.91 -3.93 11.55
N VAL A 276 11.18 -5.03 11.40
CA VAL A 276 11.61 -6.38 11.80
C VAL A 276 11.74 -7.29 10.57
N ARG A 277 12.51 -8.37 10.71
CA ARG A 277 12.73 -9.36 9.63
C ARG A 277 11.66 -10.45 9.70
N PHE A 278 10.62 -10.36 8.87
CA PHE A 278 9.46 -11.29 8.85
C PHE A 278 9.83 -12.78 9.04
N GLY A 279 10.79 -13.30 8.26
CA GLY A 279 11.18 -14.71 8.31
C GLY A 279 12.18 -15.11 9.41
N ARG A 280 12.69 -14.15 10.20
CA ARG A 280 13.78 -14.38 11.17
C ARG A 280 13.53 -13.74 12.54
N VAL A 281 12.47 -12.96 12.70
CA VAL A 281 12.17 -12.28 13.97
C VAL A 281 11.74 -13.30 15.02
N THR A 282 12.24 -13.13 16.24
CA THR A 282 11.84 -13.90 17.42
C THR A 282 10.78 -13.14 18.20
N ALA A 283 10.04 -13.84 19.07
CA ALA A 283 9.02 -13.21 19.92
C ALA A 283 9.61 -12.10 20.80
N ALA A 284 10.78 -12.34 21.40
CA ALA A 284 11.50 -11.34 22.19
C ALA A 284 11.81 -10.06 21.39
N ARG A 285 12.38 -10.19 20.18
CA ARG A 285 12.74 -9.04 19.34
C ARG A 285 11.51 -8.29 18.80
N LEU A 286 10.44 -9.01 18.49
CA LEU A 286 9.17 -8.40 18.10
C LEU A 286 8.58 -7.60 19.27
N GLY A 287 8.62 -8.18 20.47
CA GLY A 287 8.17 -7.55 21.70
C GLY A 287 8.96 -6.29 22.06
N GLU A 288 10.29 -6.33 21.95
CA GLU A 288 11.14 -5.14 22.12
C GLU A 288 10.75 -4.03 21.13
N ALA A 289 10.52 -4.37 19.85
CA ALA A 289 10.10 -3.39 18.86
C ALA A 289 8.73 -2.77 19.20
N LEU A 290 7.78 -3.57 19.69
CA LEU A 290 6.48 -3.09 20.18
C LEU A 290 6.63 -2.17 21.38
N ASP A 291 7.43 -2.57 22.38
CA ASP A 291 7.69 -1.73 23.56
C ASP A 291 8.31 -0.40 23.14
N THR A 292 9.27 -0.38 22.20
CA THR A 292 9.89 0.86 21.72
C THR A 292 8.88 1.78 21.04
N VAL A 293 8.07 1.29 20.08
CA VAL A 293 7.11 2.17 19.38
C VAL A 293 5.97 2.67 20.28
N LEU A 294 5.66 1.94 21.35
CA LEU A 294 4.63 2.32 22.32
C LEU A 294 5.13 3.37 23.32
N HIS A 295 6.41 3.31 23.73
CA HIS A 295 6.94 4.12 24.83
C HIS A 295 7.91 5.22 24.41
N ASP A 296 8.59 5.08 23.27
CA ASP A 296 9.45 6.15 22.75
C ASP A 296 8.58 7.21 22.03
N PRO A 297 8.49 8.45 22.55
CA PRO A 297 7.62 9.48 21.99
C PRO A 297 7.98 9.88 20.55
N VAL A 298 9.21 9.59 20.07
CA VAL A 298 9.63 9.99 18.72
C VAL A 298 8.77 9.34 17.64
N HIS A 299 8.38 8.08 17.82
CA HIS A 299 7.57 7.35 16.85
C HIS A 299 6.15 7.91 16.76
N ARG A 300 5.54 8.21 17.91
CA ARG A 300 4.22 8.83 17.98
C ARG A 300 4.22 10.26 17.44
N ALA A 301 5.27 11.03 17.70
CA ALA A 301 5.44 12.38 17.15
C ALA A 301 5.59 12.35 15.62
N ALA A 302 6.39 11.43 15.08
CA ALA A 302 6.54 11.24 13.64
C ALA A 302 5.21 10.81 12.98
N ALA A 303 4.50 9.84 13.56
CA ALA A 303 3.18 9.43 13.08
C ALA A 303 2.17 10.59 13.11
N ALA A 304 2.19 11.43 14.15
CA ALA A 304 1.34 12.62 14.24
C ALA A 304 1.68 13.71 13.20
N ARG A 305 2.96 13.86 12.85
CA ARG A 305 3.40 14.76 11.77
C ARG A 305 2.85 14.30 10.42
N ILE A 306 2.98 13.00 10.11
CA ILE A 306 2.44 12.43 8.86
C ILE A 306 0.90 12.51 8.85
N ARG A 307 0.24 12.24 9.98
CA ARG A 307 -1.21 12.45 10.12
C ARG A 307 -1.61 13.86 9.71
N THR A 308 -0.90 14.87 10.19
CA THR A 308 -1.20 16.27 9.89
C THR A 308 -1.09 16.54 8.40
N ALA A 309 -0.01 16.06 7.76
CA ALA A 309 0.17 16.18 6.31
C ALA A 309 -0.93 15.47 5.51
N PHE A 310 -1.28 14.24 5.89
CA PHE A 310 -2.36 13.51 5.23
C PHE A 310 -3.71 14.22 5.35
N ARG A 311 -4.04 14.77 6.52
CA ARG A 311 -5.28 15.53 6.71
C ARG A 311 -5.31 16.81 5.88
N ALA A 312 -4.16 17.44 5.68
CA ALA A 312 -4.02 18.64 4.85
C ALA A 312 -4.07 18.34 3.34
N ALA A 313 -3.72 17.12 2.91
CA ALA A 313 -3.65 16.74 1.50
C ALA A 313 -5.01 16.65 0.78
N GLY A 314 -6.13 16.67 1.53
CA GLY A 314 -7.48 16.85 0.98
C GLY A 314 -8.18 15.59 0.44
N GLY A 315 -7.48 14.47 0.29
CA GLY A 315 -8.06 13.16 0.00
C GLY A 315 -8.87 13.10 -1.30
N ALA A 316 -9.96 12.33 -1.26
CA ALA A 316 -10.85 12.12 -2.41
C ALA A 316 -11.38 13.41 -3.03
N ARG A 317 -11.63 14.45 -2.22
CA ARG A 317 -12.14 15.74 -2.72
C ARG A 317 -11.08 16.46 -3.55
N ALA A 318 -9.84 16.55 -3.04
CA ALA A 318 -8.74 17.14 -3.79
C ALA A 318 -8.48 16.37 -5.09
N ALA A 319 -8.47 15.04 -5.03
CA ALA A 319 -8.34 14.19 -6.22
C ALA A 319 -9.42 14.50 -7.28
N ALA A 320 -10.69 14.59 -6.86
CA ALA A 320 -11.79 14.96 -7.76
C ALA A 320 -11.61 16.37 -8.36
N ASP A 321 -11.16 17.35 -7.57
CA ASP A 321 -10.91 18.71 -8.06
C ASP A 321 -9.79 18.77 -9.10
N HIS A 322 -8.71 17.97 -8.94
CA HIS A 322 -7.66 17.83 -9.95
C HIS A 322 -8.18 17.16 -11.24
N LEU A 323 -8.98 16.11 -11.12
CA LEU A 323 -9.60 15.44 -12.28
C LEU A 323 -10.53 16.39 -13.05
N ARG A 324 -11.33 17.19 -12.34
CA ARG A 324 -12.22 18.20 -12.94
C ARG A 324 -11.44 19.27 -13.71
N ARG A 325 -10.31 19.71 -13.17
CA ARG A 325 -9.43 20.68 -13.86
C ARG A 325 -8.85 20.10 -15.14
N LEU A 326 -8.29 18.89 -15.08
CA LEU A 326 -7.76 18.22 -16.26
C LEU A 326 -8.84 18.08 -17.35
N ALA A 327 -10.06 17.66 -16.97
CA ALA A 327 -11.16 17.54 -17.93
C ALA A 327 -11.59 18.87 -18.55
N ALA A 328 -11.51 19.98 -17.80
CA ALA A 328 -11.84 21.30 -18.32
C ALA A 328 -10.79 21.85 -19.30
N GLU A 329 -9.50 21.57 -19.05
CA GLU A 329 -8.38 21.97 -19.92
C GLU A 329 -8.32 21.17 -21.23
N SER A 330 -9.04 20.05 -21.30
CA SER A 330 -9.04 19.11 -22.42
C SER A 330 -10.16 19.36 -23.44
N ARG A 331 -11.01 20.36 -23.20
CA ARG A 331 -12.12 20.78 -24.06
C ARG A 331 -11.73 21.99 -24.90
#